data_AF-A0A2L1UMV0-F1
#
_entry.id   AF-A0A2L1UMV0-F1
#
_cell.length_a   1.000
_cell.length_b   1.000
_cell.length_c   1.000
_cell.angle_alpha   90.00
_cell.angle_beta   90.00
_cell.angle_gamma   90.00
#
_symmetry.space_group_name_H-M   'P 1'
#
loop_
_entity.id
_entity.type
_entity.pdbx_description
1 polymer ?
#
loop_
_entity_poly.entity_id
_entity_poly.type
_entity_poly.pdbx_seq_one_letter_code
_entity_poly.pdbx_strand_id
1 'polypeptide(L)'
;MNKEMMKPGVIVRDISSEYDGPTFDVLFINDAGVCRYSNDVFGTEQEAALLAERCNEALVDSEIWDYYQHSEGYSDDWKIAKRIERKAA
;
A
#
# COMPACT_ATOMS: atom_id res chain seq x y z
N MET A 1 -12.62 8.23 4.59
CA MET A 1 -11.23 8.74 4.36
C MET A 1 -11.29 10.01 3.50
N ASN A 2 -10.37 10.98 3.64
CA ASN A 2 -10.36 12.22 2.83
C ASN A 2 -10.08 11.92 1.35
N LYS A 3 -10.86 12.50 0.42
CA LYS A 3 -10.71 12.35 -1.04
C LYS A 3 -9.30 12.63 -1.60
N GLU A 4 -8.43 13.28 -0.82
CA GLU A 4 -7.06 13.59 -1.21
C GLU A 4 -6.13 12.38 -1.26
N MET A 5 -6.42 11.28 -0.54
CA MET A 5 -5.59 10.06 -0.53
C MET A 5 -5.70 9.20 -1.80
N MET A 6 -6.51 9.60 -2.79
CA MET A 6 -6.74 8.81 -4.02
C MET A 6 -6.05 9.41 -5.26
N LYS A 7 -5.19 10.42 -5.08
CA LYS A 7 -4.37 10.92 -6.19
C LYS A 7 -3.29 9.87 -6.53
N PRO A 8 -3.01 9.62 -7.82
CA PRO A 8 -1.92 8.74 -8.21
C PRO A 8 -0.60 9.18 -7.57
N GLY A 9 0.20 8.21 -7.15
CA GLY A 9 1.47 8.47 -6.47
C GLY A 9 1.88 7.39 -5.50
N VAL A 10 2.94 7.70 -4.74
CA VAL A 10 3.51 6.86 -3.70
C VAL A 10 3.38 7.57 -2.37
N ILE A 11 2.86 6.88 -1.37
CA ILE A 11 2.55 7.43 -0.05
C ILE A 11 3.22 6.55 1.00
N VAL A 12 3.99 7.15 1.91
CA VAL A 12 4.40 6.50 3.16
C VAL A 12 3.27 6.66 4.16
N ARG A 13 2.81 5.56 4.76
CA ARG A 13 1.74 5.61 5.76
C ARG A 13 2.28 5.22 7.12
N ASP A 14 1.82 5.94 8.14
CA ASP A 14 1.96 5.53 9.54
C ASP A 14 0.78 4.60 9.88
N ILE A 15 1.11 3.35 10.19
CA ILE A 15 0.16 2.31 10.62
C ILE A 15 0.41 1.88 12.06
N SER A 16 1.15 2.70 12.84
CA SER A 16 1.54 2.39 14.22
C SER A 16 0.35 2.15 15.15
N SER A 17 -0.86 2.62 14.79
CA SER A 17 -2.08 2.34 15.55
C SER A 17 -2.47 0.85 15.58
N GLU A 18 -1.92 0.04 14.68
CA GLU A 18 -2.22 -1.39 14.54
C GLU A 18 -1.15 -2.29 15.18
N TYR A 19 -0.07 -1.70 15.73
CA TYR A 19 1.11 -2.40 16.23
C TYR A 19 1.59 -1.85 17.58
N ASP A 20 2.44 -2.60 18.28
CA ASP A 20 2.99 -2.22 19.60
C ASP A 20 4.14 -1.18 19.52
N GLY A 21 4.39 -0.59 18.34
CA GLY A 21 5.46 0.38 18.13
C GLY A 21 5.40 1.08 16.77
N PRO A 22 6.33 2.03 16.51
CA PRO A 22 6.39 2.74 15.24
C PRO A 22 6.45 1.76 14.07
N THR A 23 5.45 1.84 13.19
CA THR A 23 5.27 0.91 12.08
C THR A 23 4.75 1.68 10.86
N PHE A 24 5.45 1.54 9.74
CA PHE A 24 5.18 2.25 8.51
C PHE A 24 5.08 1.29 7.33
N ASP A 25 4.30 1.64 6.31
CA ASP A 25 4.25 0.93 5.03
C ASP A 25 4.26 1.91 3.85
N VAL A 26 4.29 1.35 2.63
CA VAL A 26 4.22 2.13 1.38
C VAL A 26 2.96 1.75 0.61
N LEU A 27 2.17 2.77 0.26
CA LEU A 27 1.00 2.66 -0.60
C LEU A 27 1.32 3.25 -1.98
N PHE A 28 1.21 2.42 -3.01
CA PHE A 28 1.24 2.83 -4.41
C PHE A 28 -0.19 2.96 -4.96
N ILE A 29 -0.48 4.08 -5.63
CA ILE A 29 -1.77 4.36 -6.28
C ILE A 29 -1.50 4.66 -7.75
N ASN A 30 -2.07 3.83 -8.64
CA ASN A 30 -1.96 4.08 -10.08
C ASN A 30 -3.03 5.06 -10.59
N ASP A 31 -2.93 5.44 -11.87
CA ASP A 31 -3.87 6.39 -12.52
C ASP A 31 -5.32 5.90 -12.53
N ALA A 32 -5.54 4.58 -12.38
CA ALA A 32 -6.88 3.99 -12.28
C ALA A 32 -7.44 4.01 -10.84
N GLY A 33 -6.70 4.55 -9.87
CA GLY A 33 -7.08 4.58 -8.46
C GLY A 33 -6.97 3.21 -7.77
N VAL A 34 -6.18 2.29 -8.33
CA VAL A 34 -5.90 0.99 -7.71
C VAL A 34 -4.80 1.17 -6.67
N CYS A 35 -5.10 0.76 -5.45
CA CYS A 35 -4.20 0.82 -4.30
C CYS A 35 -3.44 -0.50 -4.16
N ARG A 36 -2.12 -0.41 -3.98
CA ARG A 36 -1.25 -1.56 -3.71
C ARG A 36 -0.33 -1.27 -2.54
N TYR A 37 -0.32 -2.15 -1.55
CA TYR A 37 0.42 -1.97 -0.29
C TYR A 37 1.69 -2.80 -0.28
N SER A 38 2.77 -2.25 0.29
CA SER A 38 4.02 -2.97 0.43
C SER A 38 3.83 -4.25 1.24
N ASN A 39 4.53 -5.31 0.82
CA ASN A 39 4.53 -6.58 1.55
C ASN A 39 5.31 -6.49 2.87
N ASP A 40 6.26 -5.57 2.94
CA ASP A 40 7.07 -5.29 4.12
C ASP A 40 6.51 -4.09 4.89
N VAL A 41 6.71 -4.11 6.20
CA VAL A 41 6.48 -2.98 7.12
C VAL A 41 7.81 -2.57 7.75
N PHE A 42 7.94 -1.30 8.07
CA PHE A 42 9.19 -0.67 8.50
C PHE A 42 9.07 -0.11 9.90
N GLY A 43 10.15 -0.20 10.69
CA GLY A 43 10.18 0.35 12.06
C GLY A 43 10.37 1.86 12.10
N THR A 44 10.70 2.48 10.97
CA THR A 44 10.94 3.92 10.86
C THR A 44 10.36 4.49 9.56
N GLU A 45 9.98 5.77 9.60
CA GLU A 45 9.49 6.50 8.41
C GLU A 45 10.57 6.60 7.33
N GLN A 46 11.84 6.76 7.73
CA GLN A 46 12.96 6.88 6.80
C GLN A 46 13.18 5.61 5.98
N GLU A 47 13.05 4.43 6.58
CA GLU A 47 13.15 3.16 5.86
C GLU A 47 12.02 3.00 4.83
N ALA A 48 10.79 3.35 5.21
CA ALA A 48 9.65 3.36 4.29
C ALA A 48 9.84 4.39 3.15
N ALA A 49 10.39 5.56 3.45
CA ALA A 49 10.69 6.59 2.45
C ALA A 49 11.73 6.11 1.41
N LEU A 50 12.76 5.37 1.83
CA LEU A 50 13.75 4.79 0.91
C LEU A 50 13.12 3.77 -0.06
N LEU A 51 12.14 2.99 0.40
CA LEU A 51 11.34 2.14 -0.49
C LEU A 51 10.47 3.00 -1.43
N ALA A 52 9.81 4.03 -0.89
CA ALA A 52 8.94 4.91 -1.66
C ALA A 52 9.68 5.63 -2.80
N GLU A 53 10.91 6.10 -2.58
CA GLU A 53 11.75 6.72 -3.62
C GLU A 53 12.06 5.80 -4.80
N ARG A 54 12.10 4.48 -4.55
CA ARG A 54 12.38 3.45 -5.56
C ARG A 54 11.11 2.81 -6.10
N CYS A 55 9.96 3.10 -5.50
CA CYS A 55 8.69 2.49 -5.82
C CYS A 55 8.18 2.99 -7.19
N ASN A 56 7.84 2.03 -8.04
CA ASN A 56 7.21 2.26 -9.33
C ASN A 56 6.39 1.02 -9.71
N GLU A 57 5.56 1.13 -10.75
CA GLU A 57 4.66 0.04 -11.17
C GLU A 57 5.39 -1.28 -11.42
N ALA A 58 6.59 -1.25 -12.01
CA ALA A 58 7.36 -2.47 -12.29
C ALA A 58 7.83 -3.17 -11.01
N LEU A 59 8.28 -2.41 -10.00
CA LEU A 59 8.64 -2.96 -8.69
C LEU A 59 7.42 -3.60 -8.03
N VAL A 60 6.31 -2.87 -7.99
CA VAL A 60 5.07 -3.28 -7.33
C VAL A 60 4.46 -4.53 -7.99
N ASP A 61 4.55 -4.64 -9.32
CA ASP A 61 4.18 -5.86 -10.07
C ASP A 61 5.12 -7.03 -9.77
N SER A 62 6.44 -6.79 -9.75
CA SER A 62 7.45 -7.83 -9.56
C SER A 62 7.45 -8.43 -8.15
N GLU A 63 7.20 -7.58 -7.15
CA GLU A 63 7.15 -7.98 -5.75
C GLU A 63 5.78 -8.48 -5.33
N ILE A 64 4.78 -8.33 -6.20
CA ILE A 64 3.44 -8.86 -6.02
C ILE A 64 2.80 -8.27 -4.75
N TRP A 65 2.70 -6.95 -4.72
CA TRP A 65 2.07 -6.22 -3.61
C TRP A 65 0.57 -6.50 -3.55
N ASP A 66 0.02 -6.55 -2.33
CA ASP A 66 -1.40 -6.80 -2.09
C ASP A 66 -2.28 -5.70 -2.70
N TYR A 67 -3.34 -6.08 -3.42
CA TYR A 67 -4.19 -5.13 -4.12
C TYR A 67 -5.56 -4.98 -3.48
N TYR A 68 -5.99 -3.71 -3.39
CA TYR A 68 -7.31 -3.34 -2.92
C TYR A 68 -7.93 -2.40 -3.95
N GLN A 69 -9.14 -2.76 -4.37
CA GLN A 69 -9.96 -1.92 -5.25
C GLN A 69 -11.22 -1.57 -4.47
N HIS A 70 -11.64 -0.32 -4.60
CA HIS A 70 -12.94 0.12 -4.10
C HIS A 70 -14.03 -0.77 -4.72
N SER A 71 -14.91 -1.36 -3.91
CA SER A 71 -16.09 -2.02 -4.50
C SER A 71 -16.93 -0.96 -5.22
N GLU A 72 -17.45 -1.26 -6.41
CA GLU A 72 -18.30 -0.31 -7.12
C GLU A 72 -19.45 0.18 -6.22
N GLY A 73 -19.62 1.51 -6.16
CA GLY A 73 -20.52 2.18 -5.24
C GLY A 73 -19.74 2.85 -4.11
N TYR A 74 -19.99 4.14 -3.91
CA TYR A 74 -19.36 5.06 -2.95
C TYR A 74 -19.51 4.67 -1.46
N SER A 75 -19.22 3.43 -1.07
CA SER A 75 -19.12 3.03 0.33
C SER A 75 -17.66 3.00 0.78
N ASP A 76 -17.41 3.36 2.04
CA ASP A 76 -16.09 3.23 2.68
C ASP A 76 -15.67 1.74 2.86
N ASP A 77 -16.36 0.79 2.23
CA ASP A 77 -16.09 -0.65 2.34
C ASP A 77 -15.04 -1.09 1.31
N TRP A 78 -13.82 -1.26 1.78
CA TRP A 78 -12.74 -1.86 1.00
C TRP A 78 -12.82 -3.38 1.11
N LYS A 79 -12.81 -4.07 -0.02
CA LYS A 79 -12.64 -5.53 -0.06
C LYS A 79 -11.22 -5.84 -0.50
N ILE A 80 -10.55 -6.75 0.21
CA ILE A 80 -9.34 -7.40 -0.31
C ILE A 80 -9.73 -8.00 -1.64
N ALA A 81 -9.18 -7.46 -2.71
CA ALA A 81 -9.57 -7.93 -4.02
C ALA A 81 -8.66 -9.11 -4.43
N LYS A 82 -7.41 -9.16 -3.97
CA LYS A 82 -6.61 -10.40 -3.82
C LYS A 82 -5.44 -10.14 -2.88
N ARG A 83 -5.27 -11.04 -1.92
CA ARG A 83 -4.02 -11.21 -1.19
C ARG A 83 -3.18 -12.21 -1.96
N ILE A 84 -1.96 -11.86 -2.38
CA ILE A 84 -1.09 -12.85 -3.01
C ILE A 84 -0.17 -13.41 -1.94
N GLU A 85 -0.58 -14.54 -1.37
CA GLU A 85 0.24 -15.29 -0.43
C GLU A 85 1.54 -15.71 -1.14
N ARG A 86 2.70 -15.22 -0.67
CA ARG A 86 3.98 -15.82 -1.04
C ARG A 86 3.93 -17.28 -0.62
N LYS A 87 3.93 -18.20 -1.60
CA LYS A 87 4.23 -19.60 -1.30
C LYS A 87 5.63 -19.64 -0.70
N ALA A 88 5.73 -20.14 0.53
CA ALA A 88 7.01 -20.52 1.10
C ALA A 88 7.70 -21.48 0.12
N ALA A 89 8.93 -21.13 -0.27
CA ALA A 89 9.80 -21.98 -1.07
C ALA A 89 10.38 -23.11 -0.20
#